data_AF-A0A7V5J4Q0-F1
#
_entry.id   AF-A0A7V5J4Q0-F1
#
_cell.length_a   1.000
_cell.length_b   1.000
_cell.length_c   1.000
_cell.angle_alpha   90.00
_cell.angle_beta   90.00
_cell.angle_gamma   90.00
#
_symmetry.space_group_name_H-M   'P 1'
#
loop_
_entity.id
_entity.type
_entity.pdbx_description
1 polymer ?
#
loop_
_entity_poly.entity_id
_entity_poly.type
_entity_poly.pdbx_seq_one_letter_code
_entity_poly.pdbx_strand_id
1 'polypeptide(L)'
;MKLSLSSYLDTVQLLQHYRGTHEENRTFALKHEEFASSPLAMVLAWSASNRFQISPSGHSPKYQKHWTAMTQFLAFWFLVLGFVTGLGLLSYSGEAPVNVIYYLFIAMVLPIVGMLLSLLSLKSGKNLGDFFAHFFPLYWFEKMMQALSSQYRRTWERTSTLPTSVQRWLFIERLQLFSLLFSVGLLLALLIMVVVKDIAFGWSTTLNVTPEAFHALLSIVGWGWHGWLPSAVPSIELVELSQYFRLGERLETEMVNNANRLGAWWQFLAMTTLVYAIGLRLLFWGVTHWGFQRVLEHAFMRIEGVERLQRHFGTPFVT
;
A
#
# COMPACT_ATOMS: atom_id res chain seq x y z
N MET A 1 15.04 -20.86 4.29
CA MET A 1 14.98 -19.55 4.99
C MET A 1 14.47 -18.48 4.04
N LYS A 2 13.74 -17.46 4.53
CA LYS A 2 13.23 -16.35 3.68
C LYS A 2 14.09 -15.10 3.87
N LEU A 3 14.44 -14.45 2.76
CA LEU A 3 15.11 -13.15 2.76
C LEU A 3 14.19 -12.09 3.41
N SER A 4 14.73 -11.32 4.34
CA SER A 4 14.06 -10.21 4.99
C SER A 4 14.99 -8.99 5.06
N LEU A 5 14.42 -7.83 5.40
CA LEU A 5 15.22 -6.64 5.66
C LEU A 5 16.20 -6.85 6.83
N SER A 6 15.81 -7.63 7.84
CA SER A 6 16.68 -7.96 8.96
C SER A 6 17.82 -8.88 8.56
N SER A 7 17.57 -9.92 7.75
CA SER A 7 18.64 -10.80 7.28
C SER A 7 19.62 -10.06 6.35
N TYR A 8 19.13 -9.11 5.55
CA TYR A 8 19.99 -8.21 4.76
C TYR A 8 20.93 -7.41 5.67
N LEU A 9 20.39 -6.71 6.68
CA LEU A 9 21.18 -5.88 7.57
C LEU A 9 22.16 -6.69 8.43
N ASP A 10 21.72 -7.85 8.94
CA ASP A 10 22.57 -8.80 9.66
C ASP A 10 23.76 -9.22 8.79
N THR A 11 23.52 -9.54 7.51
CA THR A 11 24.57 -9.98 6.58
C THR A 11 25.56 -8.86 6.25
N VAL A 12 25.08 -7.62 6.04
CA VAL A 12 25.95 -6.46 5.85
C VAL A 12 26.84 -6.26 7.07
N GLN A 13 26.28 -6.33 8.29
CA GLN A 13 27.04 -6.15 9.52
C GLN A 13 28.06 -7.27 9.75
N LEU A 14 27.70 -8.53 9.47
CA LEU A 14 28.61 -9.66 9.54
C LEU A 14 29.80 -9.48 8.60
N LEU A 15 29.54 -9.16 7.34
CA LEU A 15 30.58 -9.05 6.32
C LEU A 15 31.56 -7.89 6.55
N GLN A 16 31.15 -6.83 7.24
CA GLN A 16 32.05 -5.74 7.65
C GLN A 16 33.13 -6.20 8.65
N HIS A 17 32.84 -7.22 9.46
CA HIS A 17 33.73 -7.72 10.51
C HIS A 17 34.25 -9.15 10.25
N TYR A 18 33.77 -9.80 9.20
CA TYR A 18 34.11 -11.18 8.92
C TYR A 18 35.60 -11.36 8.55
N ARG A 19 36.27 -12.26 9.26
CA ARG A 19 37.70 -12.61 9.08
C ARG A 19 37.94 -14.10 8.83
N GLY A 20 36.90 -14.89 8.58
CA GLY A 20 37.04 -16.33 8.44
C GLY A 20 37.73 -16.77 7.14
N THR A 21 38.21 -18.01 7.14
CA THR A 21 39.10 -18.54 6.11
C THR A 21 38.34 -19.18 4.95
N HIS A 22 39.04 -19.46 3.85
CA HIS A 22 38.47 -20.20 2.73
C HIS A 22 38.01 -21.61 3.16
N GLU A 23 38.83 -22.30 3.96
CA GLU A 23 38.54 -23.63 4.51
C GLU A 23 37.26 -23.66 5.35
N GLU A 24 37.06 -22.70 6.25
CA GLU A 24 35.86 -22.60 7.08
C GLU A 24 34.60 -22.46 6.23
N ASN A 25 34.65 -21.59 5.23
CA ASN A 25 33.53 -21.34 4.32
C ASN A 25 33.22 -22.55 3.45
N ARG A 26 34.25 -23.19 2.89
CA ARG A 26 34.07 -24.40 2.07
C ARG A 26 33.50 -25.55 2.89
N THR A 27 34.02 -25.74 4.11
CA THR A 27 33.51 -26.75 5.06
C THR A 27 32.06 -26.47 5.43
N PHE A 28 31.68 -25.21 5.64
CA PHE A 28 30.29 -24.83 5.86
C PHE A 28 29.40 -25.21 4.67
N ALA A 29 29.82 -24.90 3.44
CA ALA A 29 29.07 -25.21 2.23
C ALA A 29 28.89 -26.72 2.01
N LEU A 30 29.93 -27.52 2.27
CA LEU A 30 29.86 -28.99 2.18
C LEU A 30 28.90 -29.59 3.22
N LYS A 31 28.79 -28.99 4.40
CA LYS A 31 27.84 -29.42 5.45
C LYS A 31 26.39 -29.06 5.13
N HIS A 32 26.16 -28.12 4.22
CA HIS A 32 24.82 -27.62 3.85
C HIS A 32 24.54 -27.84 2.36
N GLU A 33 24.82 -29.05 1.86
CA GLU A 33 24.66 -29.41 0.46
C GLU A 33 23.20 -29.23 -0.03
N GLU A 34 22.22 -29.26 0.88
CA GLU A 34 20.82 -28.96 0.58
C GLU A 34 20.59 -27.57 -0.03
N PHE A 35 21.51 -26.62 0.16
CA PHE A 35 21.46 -25.27 -0.42
C PHE A 35 22.38 -25.07 -1.62
N ALA A 36 23.07 -26.11 -2.09
CA ALA A 36 24.06 -26.01 -3.17
C ALA A 36 23.47 -25.45 -4.48
N SER A 37 22.19 -25.71 -4.76
CA SER A 37 21.49 -25.22 -5.95
C SER A 37 21.07 -23.74 -5.88
N SER A 38 21.16 -23.11 -4.70
CA SER A 38 20.68 -21.76 -4.46
C SER A 38 21.72 -20.92 -3.70
N PRO A 39 22.52 -20.11 -4.40
CA PRO A 39 23.54 -19.24 -3.79
C PRO A 39 22.97 -18.29 -2.72
N LEU A 40 21.75 -17.78 -2.94
CA LEU A 40 21.04 -16.95 -1.97
C LEU A 40 20.78 -17.71 -0.66
N ALA A 41 20.23 -18.92 -0.76
CA ALA A 41 19.91 -19.76 0.39
C ALA A 41 21.18 -20.15 1.18
N MET A 42 22.28 -20.45 0.48
CA MET A 42 23.57 -20.77 1.10
C MET A 42 24.11 -19.59 1.93
N VAL A 43 24.12 -18.38 1.36
CA VAL A 43 24.58 -17.18 2.08
C VAL A 43 23.64 -16.83 3.24
N LEU A 44 22.33 -17.01 3.08
CA LEU A 44 21.37 -16.81 4.17
C LEU A 44 21.58 -17.79 5.31
N ALA A 45 21.78 -19.08 5.01
CA ALA A 45 22.10 -20.10 6.01
C ALA A 45 23.39 -19.74 6.74
N TRP A 46 24.45 -19.42 6.00
CA TRP A 46 25.71 -18.95 6.56
C TRP A 46 25.53 -17.74 7.49
N SER A 47 24.76 -16.73 7.06
CA SER A 47 24.53 -15.52 7.85
C SER A 47 23.82 -15.83 9.17
N ALA A 48 22.85 -16.76 9.17
CA ALA A 48 22.14 -17.15 10.38
C ALA A 48 23.02 -17.98 11.31
N SER A 49 23.84 -18.88 10.78
CA SER A 49 24.79 -19.66 11.57
C SER A 49 25.84 -18.77 12.22
N ASN A 50 26.25 -17.68 11.58
CA ASN A 50 27.24 -16.74 12.09
C ASN A 50 26.65 -15.57 12.90
N ARG A 51 25.33 -15.54 13.10
CA ARG A 51 24.64 -14.42 13.77
C ARG A 51 25.14 -14.15 15.19
N PHE A 52 25.71 -15.14 15.87
CA PHE A 52 26.31 -14.99 17.20
C PHE A 52 27.53 -14.05 17.22
N GLN A 53 28.17 -13.82 16.07
CA GLN A 53 29.30 -12.89 15.92
C GLN A 53 28.84 -11.42 15.89
N ILE A 54 27.53 -11.18 15.77
CA ILE A 54 26.96 -9.83 15.83
C ILE A 54 26.73 -9.48 17.31
N SER A 55 27.24 -8.33 17.76
CA SER A 55 26.97 -7.84 19.12
C SER A 55 25.44 -7.66 19.33
N PRO A 56 24.87 -8.04 20.49
CA PRO A 56 23.45 -7.83 20.82
C PRO A 56 23.01 -6.35 20.77
N SER A 57 23.97 -5.43 20.88
CA SER A 57 23.78 -3.98 20.73
C SER A 57 23.72 -3.51 19.27
N GLY A 58 23.85 -4.44 18.31
CA GLY A 58 23.84 -4.20 16.87
C GLY A 58 22.57 -3.49 16.38
N HIS A 59 22.69 -2.84 15.23
CA HIS A 59 21.64 -1.96 14.70
C HIS A 59 20.40 -2.77 14.24
N SER A 60 20.57 -4.02 13.80
CA SER A 60 19.52 -4.81 13.16
C SER A 60 18.29 -5.15 14.04
N PRO A 61 18.42 -5.69 15.27
CA PRO A 61 17.26 -6.04 16.10
C PRO A 61 16.46 -4.80 16.54
N LYS A 62 17.19 -3.72 16.89
CA LYS A 62 16.58 -2.43 17.24
C LYS A 62 15.89 -1.82 16.03
N TYR A 63 16.54 -1.80 14.88
CA TYR A 63 15.99 -1.26 13.64
C TYR A 63 14.73 -2.00 13.20
N GLN A 64 14.74 -3.34 13.23
CA GLN A 64 13.58 -4.15 12.89
C GLN A 64 12.38 -3.85 13.80
N LYS A 65 12.61 -3.76 15.13
CA LYS A 65 11.56 -3.45 16.10
C LYS A 65 10.95 -2.06 15.86
N HIS A 66 11.79 -1.03 15.71
CA HIS A 66 11.30 0.34 15.49
C HIS A 66 10.57 0.49 14.15
N TRP A 67 11.10 -0.10 13.08
CA TRP A 67 10.50 -0.01 11.75
C TRP A 67 9.16 -0.77 11.65
N THR A 68 9.09 -1.94 12.27
CA THR A 68 7.84 -2.72 12.35
C THR A 68 6.80 -1.98 13.18
N ALA A 69 7.18 -1.44 14.34
CA ALA A 69 6.30 -0.66 15.19
C ALA A 69 5.79 0.61 14.48
N MET A 70 6.67 1.34 13.79
CA MET A 70 6.30 2.51 12.98
C MET A 70 5.33 2.14 11.86
N THR A 71 5.61 1.04 11.14
CA THR A 71 4.73 0.55 10.08
C THR A 71 3.35 0.18 10.64
N GLN A 72 3.29 -0.53 11.77
CA GLN A 72 2.04 -0.90 12.43
C GLN A 72 1.26 0.32 12.95
N PHE A 73 1.96 1.28 13.53
CA PHE A 73 1.38 2.54 13.99
C PHE A 73 0.74 3.30 12.83
N LEU A 74 1.47 3.52 11.73
CA LEU A 74 0.94 4.18 10.55
C LEU A 74 -0.21 3.38 9.92
N ALA A 75 -0.08 2.07 9.80
CA ALA A 75 -1.12 1.18 9.31
C ALA A 75 -2.43 1.34 10.09
N PHE A 76 -2.36 1.34 11.43
CA PHE A 76 -3.51 1.58 12.30
C PHE A 76 -4.11 2.97 12.06
N TRP A 77 -3.29 4.02 12.02
CA TRP A 77 -3.78 5.37 11.80
C TRP A 77 -4.41 5.59 10.43
N PHE A 78 -3.89 4.97 9.37
CA PHE A 78 -4.52 5.04 8.05
C PHE A 78 -5.89 4.34 8.03
N LEU A 79 -6.03 3.22 8.74
CA LEU A 79 -7.33 2.59 8.93
C LEU A 79 -8.31 3.52 9.66
N VAL A 80 -7.87 4.13 10.76
CA VAL A 80 -8.69 5.10 11.52
C VAL A 80 -9.05 6.30 10.67
N LEU A 81 -8.10 6.86 9.91
CA LEU A 81 -8.35 7.97 9.00
C LEU A 81 -9.38 7.62 7.93
N GLY A 82 -9.29 6.42 7.34
CA GLY A 82 -10.27 5.92 6.39
C GLY A 82 -11.66 5.78 7.00
N PHE A 83 -11.71 5.26 8.22
CA PHE A 83 -12.96 5.13 8.98
C PHE A 83 -13.59 6.50 9.28
N VAL A 84 -12.83 7.44 9.85
CA VAL A 84 -13.30 8.80 10.15
C VAL A 84 -13.71 9.54 8.88
N THR A 85 -12.95 9.39 7.79
CA THR A 85 -13.32 9.97 6.48
C THR A 85 -14.66 9.41 5.99
N GLY A 86 -14.86 8.10 6.12
CA GLY A 86 -16.14 7.47 5.78
C GLY A 86 -17.29 8.00 6.63
N LEU A 87 -17.10 8.16 7.95
CA LEU A 87 -18.12 8.76 8.81
C LEU A 87 -18.48 10.19 8.40
N GLY A 88 -17.48 10.99 8.00
CA GLY A 88 -17.69 12.35 7.50
C GLY A 88 -18.44 12.37 6.17
N LEU A 89 -18.02 11.55 5.20
CA LEU A 89 -18.68 11.45 3.90
C LEU A 89 -20.12 10.95 4.00
N LEU A 90 -20.42 10.10 4.98
CA LEU A 90 -21.73 9.49 5.23
C LEU A 90 -22.51 10.21 6.34
N SER A 91 -22.06 11.40 6.74
CA SER A 91 -22.76 12.20 7.74
C SER A 91 -24.11 12.66 7.18
N TYR A 92 -25.16 12.33 7.93
CA TYR A 92 -26.55 12.63 7.57
C TYR A 92 -27.23 13.33 8.74
N SER A 93 -27.75 14.54 8.49
CA SER A 93 -28.48 15.36 9.47
C SER A 93 -30.01 15.26 9.33
N GLY A 94 -30.52 14.60 8.28
CA GLY A 94 -31.95 14.57 7.96
C GLY A 94 -32.42 15.69 7.02
N GLU A 95 -31.61 16.73 6.82
CA GLU A 95 -31.98 17.89 5.99
C GLU A 95 -31.74 17.66 4.49
N ALA A 96 -30.67 16.93 4.15
CA ALA A 96 -30.30 16.63 2.78
C ALA A 96 -29.69 15.22 2.68
N PRO A 97 -29.94 14.50 1.56
CA PRO A 97 -29.39 13.17 1.37
C PRO A 97 -27.86 13.22 1.18
N VAL A 98 -27.21 12.12 1.58
CA VAL A 98 -25.76 11.94 1.45
C VAL A 98 -25.39 11.86 -0.03
N ASN A 99 -24.52 12.76 -0.49
CA ASN A 99 -24.13 12.80 -1.89
C ASN A 99 -23.14 11.66 -2.23
N VAL A 100 -23.62 10.69 -3.01
CA VAL A 100 -22.85 9.51 -3.41
C VAL A 100 -21.63 9.85 -4.26
N ILE A 101 -21.63 10.97 -4.99
CA ILE A 101 -20.53 11.37 -5.87
C ILE A 101 -19.24 11.60 -5.07
N TYR A 102 -19.34 12.20 -3.88
CA TYR A 102 -18.17 12.42 -3.02
C TYR A 102 -17.58 11.11 -2.52
N TYR A 103 -18.45 10.17 -2.13
CA TYR A 103 -18.00 8.84 -1.73
C TYR A 103 -17.34 8.11 -2.91
N LEU A 104 -17.95 8.10 -4.09
CA LEU A 104 -17.40 7.47 -5.30
C LEU A 104 -16.05 8.07 -5.70
N PHE A 105 -15.87 9.38 -5.55
CA PHE A 105 -14.59 10.02 -5.80
C PHE A 105 -13.48 9.47 -4.87
N ILE A 106 -13.76 9.34 -3.57
CA ILE A 106 -12.81 8.84 -2.58
C ILE A 106 -12.61 7.32 -2.68
N ALA A 107 -13.65 6.55 -3.02
CA ALA A 107 -13.64 5.10 -3.09
C ALA A 107 -13.11 4.54 -4.43
N MET A 108 -13.12 5.34 -5.50
CA MET A 108 -12.71 4.89 -6.84
C MET A 108 -11.65 5.78 -7.47
N VAL A 109 -11.96 7.07 -7.66
CA VAL A 109 -11.11 7.99 -8.45
C VAL A 109 -9.77 8.22 -7.75
N LEU A 110 -9.80 8.63 -6.48
CA LEU A 110 -8.61 8.90 -5.69
C LEU A 110 -7.69 7.66 -5.59
N PRO A 111 -8.20 6.45 -5.34
CA PRO A 111 -7.42 5.22 -5.41
C PRO A 111 -6.72 4.96 -6.72
N ILE A 112 -7.44 5.06 -7.83
CA ILE A 112 -6.89 4.81 -9.17
C ILE A 112 -5.79 5.82 -9.47
N VAL A 113 -6.03 7.10 -9.23
CA VAL A 113 -5.03 8.16 -9.41
C VAL A 113 -3.81 7.92 -8.54
N GLY A 114 -3.99 7.56 -7.26
CA GLY A 114 -2.87 7.27 -6.35
C GLY A 114 -2.00 6.09 -6.79
N MET A 115 -2.62 5.03 -7.32
CA MET A 115 -1.88 3.88 -7.88
C MET A 115 -1.12 4.27 -9.16
N LEU A 116 -1.74 5.06 -10.05
CA LEU A 116 -1.08 5.58 -11.26
C LEU A 116 0.13 6.44 -10.91
N LEU A 117 -0.01 7.39 -9.98
CA LEU A 117 1.10 8.23 -9.52
C LEU A 117 2.22 7.41 -8.90
N SER A 118 1.87 6.36 -8.14
CA SER A 118 2.86 5.44 -7.57
C SER A 118 3.62 4.67 -8.64
N LEU A 119 2.93 4.17 -9.67
CA LEU A 119 3.57 3.47 -10.80
C LEU A 119 4.50 4.40 -11.60
N LEU A 120 4.06 5.63 -11.87
CA LEU A 120 4.88 6.63 -12.55
C LEU A 120 6.11 7.02 -11.73
N SER A 121 5.99 7.09 -10.39
CA SER A 121 7.11 7.41 -9.51
C SER A 121 8.24 6.38 -9.54
N LEU A 122 7.94 5.10 -9.85
CA LEU A 122 8.93 4.05 -10.01
C LEU A 122 9.73 4.20 -11.32
N LYS A 123 9.12 4.77 -12.36
CA LYS A 123 9.73 5.01 -13.68
C LYS A 123 10.39 6.38 -13.80
N SER A 124 9.96 7.34 -12.99
CA SER A 124 10.49 8.69 -12.97
C SER A 124 11.93 8.70 -12.44
N GLY A 125 12.89 8.51 -13.35
CA GLY A 125 14.28 8.89 -13.12
C GLY A 125 14.41 10.40 -12.89
N LYS A 126 15.64 10.88 -12.61
CA LYS A 126 15.97 12.30 -12.34
C LYS A 126 15.61 13.30 -13.46
N ASN A 127 14.93 12.87 -14.54
CA ASN A 127 14.72 13.63 -15.77
C ASN A 127 13.25 14.03 -16.04
N LEU A 128 12.28 13.68 -15.19
CA LEU A 128 10.98 14.37 -15.27
C LEU A 128 11.16 15.77 -14.70
N GLY A 129 10.94 16.80 -15.53
CA GLY A 129 11.16 18.20 -15.16
C GLY A 129 10.60 18.51 -13.77
N ASP A 130 11.38 19.23 -12.97
CA ASP A 130 11.19 19.47 -11.53
C ASP A 130 9.74 19.85 -11.14
N PHE A 131 9.00 20.49 -12.03
CA PHE A 131 7.58 20.81 -11.84
C PHE A 131 6.72 19.56 -11.57
N PHE A 132 6.80 18.53 -12.43
CA PHE A 132 5.93 17.35 -12.30
C PHE A 132 6.35 16.41 -11.17
N ALA A 133 7.59 16.54 -10.67
CA ALA A 133 8.09 15.73 -9.56
C ALA A 133 7.22 15.87 -8.30
N HIS A 134 6.63 17.04 -8.07
CA HIS A 134 5.78 17.36 -6.91
C HIS A 134 4.50 16.53 -6.83
N PHE A 135 4.05 15.91 -7.92
CA PHE A 135 2.88 15.04 -7.92
C PHE A 135 3.19 13.60 -7.50
N PHE A 136 4.48 13.23 -7.42
CA PHE A 136 4.86 11.86 -7.09
C PHE A 136 5.18 11.70 -5.60
N PRO A 137 4.64 10.65 -4.94
CA PRO A 137 4.91 10.40 -3.52
C PRO A 137 6.40 10.33 -3.16
N LEU A 138 7.22 9.84 -4.09
CA LEU A 138 8.64 9.64 -3.87
C LEU A 138 9.44 10.96 -3.75
N TYR A 139 8.99 12.03 -4.40
CA TYR A 139 9.59 13.35 -4.25
C TYR A 139 9.42 13.89 -2.82
N TRP A 140 8.21 13.77 -2.28
CA TRP A 140 7.91 14.19 -0.91
C TRP A 140 8.62 13.31 0.12
N PHE A 141 8.80 12.02 -0.15
CA PHE A 141 9.63 11.16 0.66
C PHE A 141 11.07 11.70 0.74
N GLU A 142 11.70 12.02 -0.40
CA GLU A 142 13.06 12.58 -0.41
C GLU A 142 13.15 13.91 0.35
N LYS A 143 12.17 14.81 0.20
CA LYS A 143 12.12 16.09 0.93
C LYS A 143 11.87 15.92 2.43
N MET A 144 10.93 15.05 2.82
CA MET A 144 10.66 14.73 4.23
C MET A 144 11.91 14.15 4.89
N MET A 145 12.60 13.23 4.22
CA MET A 145 13.85 12.67 4.72
C MET A 145 14.96 13.73 4.85
N GLN A 146 14.90 14.78 4.04
CA GLN A 146 15.82 15.91 4.17
C GLN A 146 15.47 16.88 5.31
N ALA A 147 14.19 17.01 5.64
CA ALA A 147 13.70 17.90 6.69
C ALA A 147 13.79 17.30 8.11
N LEU A 148 14.01 15.99 8.24
CA LEU A 148 14.23 15.33 9.53
C LEU A 148 15.45 15.92 10.26
N SER A 149 15.36 16.01 11.60
CA SER A 149 16.44 16.58 12.41
C SER A 149 17.76 15.85 12.18
N SER A 150 18.89 16.56 12.32
CA SER A 150 20.22 16.01 12.06
C SER A 150 20.53 14.73 12.85
N GLN A 151 19.92 14.56 14.03
CA GLN A 151 20.01 13.33 14.83
C GLN A 151 19.30 12.16 14.16
N TYR A 152 18.03 12.32 13.76
CA TYR A 152 17.28 11.27 13.05
C TYR A 152 17.88 10.98 11.67
N ARG A 153 18.37 12.00 10.98
CA ARG A 153 19.05 11.86 9.69
C ARG A 153 20.34 11.06 9.82
N ARG A 154 21.18 11.34 10.83
CA ARG A 154 22.41 10.55 11.10
C ARG A 154 22.11 9.12 11.50
N THR A 155 21.04 8.90 12.27
CA THR A 155 20.58 7.54 12.58
C THR A 155 20.09 6.84 11.31
N TRP A 156 19.35 7.52 10.45
CA TRP A 156 18.92 6.99 9.15
C TRP A 156 20.12 6.67 8.26
N GLU A 157 21.02 7.62 8.01
CA GLU A 157 22.22 7.45 7.17
C GLU A 157 23.17 6.36 7.68
N ARG A 158 23.37 6.25 9.01
CA ARG A 158 24.16 5.16 9.61
C ARG A 158 23.47 3.80 9.51
N THR A 159 22.14 3.77 9.48
CA THR A 159 21.37 2.51 9.44
C THR A 159 20.93 2.13 8.04
N SER A 160 20.91 3.07 7.10
CA SER A 160 20.52 2.90 5.70
C SER A 160 21.73 2.52 4.86
N THR A 161 22.29 1.33 5.12
CA THR A 161 23.11 0.60 4.13
C THR A 161 22.26 0.05 2.99
N LEU A 162 20.95 0.35 2.99
CA LEU A 162 20.00 -0.01 1.95
C LEU A 162 20.23 0.85 0.71
N PRO A 163 20.47 0.23 -0.46
CA PRO A 163 20.52 0.95 -1.72
C PRO A 163 19.27 1.80 -1.94
N THR A 164 19.41 2.95 -2.60
CA THR A 164 18.28 3.85 -2.90
C THR A 164 17.13 3.12 -3.61
N SER A 165 17.44 2.14 -4.45
CA SER A 165 16.43 1.29 -5.10
C SER A 165 15.57 0.53 -4.08
N VAL A 166 16.19 -0.13 -3.10
CA VAL A 166 15.48 -0.86 -2.04
C VAL A 166 14.60 0.09 -1.23
N GLN A 167 15.09 1.29 -0.89
CA GLN A 167 14.33 2.29 -0.13
C GLN A 167 13.09 2.76 -0.90
N ARG A 168 13.21 3.02 -2.21
CA ARG A 168 12.10 3.45 -3.08
C ARG A 168 11.01 2.40 -3.16
N TRP A 169 11.39 1.14 -3.41
CA TRP A 169 10.43 0.03 -3.48
C TRP A 169 9.77 -0.26 -2.13
N LEU A 170 10.54 -0.19 -1.03
CA LEU A 170 10.00 -0.30 0.31
C LEU A 170 8.96 0.79 0.60
N PHE A 171 9.26 2.05 0.26
CA PHE A 171 8.34 3.15 0.48
C PHE A 171 7.04 2.98 -0.31
N ILE A 172 7.12 2.64 -1.60
CA ILE A 172 5.93 2.47 -2.45
C ILE A 172 5.08 1.29 -1.97
N GLU A 173 5.70 0.17 -1.61
CA GLU A 173 4.98 -0.98 -1.06
C GLU A 173 4.22 -0.62 0.23
N ARG A 174 4.87 0.12 1.15
CA ARG A 174 4.25 0.55 2.41
C ARG A 174 3.13 1.57 2.18
N LEU A 175 3.31 2.47 1.21
CA LEU A 175 2.28 3.42 0.81
C LEU A 175 1.03 2.69 0.30
N GLN A 176 1.19 1.63 -0.52
CA GLN A 176 0.05 0.82 -0.98
C GLN A 176 -0.65 0.11 0.17
N LEU A 177 0.11 -0.44 1.14
CA LEU A 177 -0.46 -1.06 2.33
C LEU A 177 -1.28 -0.05 3.16
N PHE A 178 -0.76 1.15 3.38
CA PHE A 178 -1.46 2.19 4.12
C PHE A 178 -2.73 2.66 3.41
N SER A 179 -2.66 2.89 2.09
CA SER A 179 -3.85 3.23 1.29
C SER A 179 -4.89 2.10 1.23
N LEU A 180 -4.46 0.85 1.29
CA LEU A 180 -5.35 -0.31 1.39
C LEU A 180 -6.09 -0.30 2.72
N LEU A 181 -5.39 -0.09 3.83
CA LEU A 181 -5.99 -0.03 5.16
C LEU A 181 -6.95 1.15 5.33
N PHE A 182 -6.63 2.31 4.73
CA PHE A 182 -7.57 3.41 4.61
C PHE A 182 -8.87 2.99 3.91
N SER A 183 -8.76 2.23 2.82
CA SER A 183 -9.94 1.76 2.07
C SER A 183 -10.77 0.73 2.85
N VAL A 184 -10.10 -0.11 3.65
CA VAL A 184 -10.78 -1.00 4.60
C VAL A 184 -11.52 -0.18 5.67
N GLY A 185 -10.90 0.85 6.23
CA GLY A 185 -11.56 1.77 7.15
C GLY A 185 -12.78 2.45 6.54
N LEU A 186 -12.67 2.91 5.29
CA LEU A 186 -13.78 3.52 4.53
C LEU A 186 -14.95 2.55 4.33
N LEU A 187 -14.67 1.28 4.02
CA LEU A 187 -15.68 0.24 3.90
C LEU A 187 -16.35 -0.07 5.24
N LEU A 188 -15.56 -0.20 6.32
CA LEU A 188 -16.09 -0.42 7.67
C LEU A 188 -17.03 0.71 8.09
N ALA A 189 -16.67 1.97 7.80
CA ALA A 189 -17.54 3.10 8.07
C ALA A 189 -18.86 3.00 7.30
N LEU A 190 -18.83 2.63 6.02
CA LEU A 190 -20.04 2.41 5.23
C LEU A 190 -20.93 1.33 5.83
N LEU A 191 -20.37 0.15 6.15
CA LEU A 191 -21.14 -0.97 6.68
C LEU A 191 -21.75 -0.62 8.06
N ILE A 192 -20.97 0.00 8.96
CA ILE A 192 -21.48 0.41 10.27
C ILE A 192 -22.57 1.47 10.11
N MET A 193 -22.36 2.48 9.27
CA MET A 193 -23.34 3.54 9.07
C MET A 193 -24.65 3.03 8.48
N VAL A 194 -24.61 2.09 7.53
CA VAL A 194 -25.81 1.48 6.94
C VAL A 194 -26.57 0.63 7.96
N VAL A 195 -25.87 -0.03 8.88
CA VAL A 195 -26.51 -0.83 9.94
C VAL A 195 -27.10 0.04 11.05
N VAL A 196 -26.42 1.14 11.42
CA VAL A 196 -26.79 1.99 12.56
C VAL A 196 -27.78 3.09 12.18
N LYS A 197 -27.67 3.64 10.97
CA LYS A 197 -28.46 4.79 10.51
C LYS A 197 -29.30 4.44 9.30
N ASP A 198 -30.52 4.94 9.28
CA ASP A 198 -31.35 4.97 8.06
C ASP A 198 -30.88 6.14 7.18
N ILE A 199 -29.91 5.86 6.30
CA ILE A 199 -29.30 6.88 5.45
C ILE A 199 -30.04 6.96 4.12
N ALA A 200 -30.58 8.15 3.83
CA ALA A 200 -31.02 8.51 2.50
C ALA A 200 -29.80 8.95 1.66
N PHE A 201 -29.48 8.19 0.62
CA PHE A 201 -28.48 8.57 -0.36
C PHE A 201 -29.11 9.34 -1.53
N GLY A 202 -28.31 10.21 -2.14
CA GLY A 202 -28.72 10.95 -3.32
C GLY A 202 -27.52 11.42 -4.12
N TRP A 203 -27.77 12.00 -5.28
CA TRP A 203 -26.73 12.62 -6.08
C TRP A 203 -27.15 14.01 -6.53
N SER A 204 -26.17 14.89 -6.56
CA SER A 204 -26.31 16.24 -7.09
C SER A 204 -24.95 16.71 -7.56
N THR A 205 -24.93 17.42 -8.69
CA THR A 205 -23.73 18.03 -9.25
C THR A 205 -24.10 19.36 -9.87
N THR A 206 -23.15 20.30 -9.88
CA THR A 206 -23.32 21.59 -10.54
C THR A 206 -23.28 21.47 -12.06
N LEU A 207 -22.77 20.35 -12.58
CA LEU A 207 -22.80 20.03 -14.01
C LEU A 207 -24.21 19.62 -14.41
N ASN A 208 -24.67 20.05 -15.59
CA ASN A 208 -25.96 19.63 -16.12
C ASN A 208 -25.86 18.20 -16.68
N VAL A 209 -26.02 17.20 -15.81
CA VAL A 209 -25.96 15.78 -16.14
C VAL A 209 -27.36 15.19 -15.99
N THR A 210 -27.85 14.52 -17.03
CA THR A 210 -29.16 13.85 -16.99
C THR A 210 -29.08 12.53 -16.22
N PRO A 211 -30.18 12.04 -15.61
CA PRO A 211 -30.23 10.75 -14.95
C PRO A 211 -29.76 9.59 -15.82
N GLU A 212 -30.09 9.59 -17.12
CA GLU A 212 -29.72 8.54 -18.06
C GLU A 212 -28.21 8.52 -18.30
N ALA A 213 -27.60 9.70 -18.46
CA ALA A 213 -26.15 9.82 -18.62
C ALA A 213 -25.41 9.36 -17.35
N PHE A 214 -25.93 9.70 -16.17
CA PHE A 214 -25.34 9.25 -14.91
C PHE A 214 -25.51 7.73 -14.71
N HIS A 215 -26.70 7.18 -14.99
CA HIS A 215 -26.96 5.75 -14.93
C HIS A 215 -26.05 4.95 -15.90
N ALA A 216 -25.83 5.46 -17.12
CA ALA A 216 -24.90 4.85 -18.07
C ALA A 216 -23.46 4.79 -17.51
N LEU A 217 -22.99 5.87 -16.87
CA LEU A 217 -21.69 5.90 -16.20
C LEU A 217 -21.63 4.86 -15.06
N LEU A 218 -22.65 4.78 -14.21
CA LEU A 218 -22.72 3.81 -13.11
C LEU A 218 -22.74 2.37 -13.64
N SER A 219 -23.38 2.13 -14.78
CA SER A 219 -23.38 0.81 -15.44
C SER A 219 -21.99 0.41 -15.93
N ILE A 220 -21.20 1.36 -16.45
CA ILE A 220 -19.80 1.12 -16.84
C ILE A 220 -18.95 0.80 -15.60
N VAL A 221 -19.12 1.57 -14.52
CA VAL A 221 -18.43 1.33 -13.24
C VAL A 221 -18.86 -0.01 -12.62
N GLY A 222 -20.14 -0.37 -12.73
CA GLY A 222 -20.69 -1.60 -12.21
C GLY A 222 -20.28 -2.86 -12.99
N TRP A 223 -19.61 -2.71 -14.13
CA TRP A 223 -19.31 -3.83 -15.04
C TRP A 223 -18.56 -4.98 -14.36
N GLY A 224 -17.71 -4.68 -13.37
CA GLY A 224 -16.94 -5.68 -12.64
C GLY A 224 -17.78 -6.67 -11.81
N TRP A 225 -19.02 -6.33 -11.47
CA TRP A 225 -19.91 -7.17 -10.67
C TRP A 225 -21.32 -7.35 -11.20
N HIS A 226 -21.71 -6.60 -12.23
CA HIS A 226 -23.07 -6.65 -12.78
C HIS A 226 -23.53 -8.06 -13.15
N GLY A 227 -22.63 -8.93 -13.65
CA GLY A 227 -22.97 -10.29 -14.06
C GLY A 227 -23.35 -11.26 -12.93
N TRP A 228 -22.95 -10.99 -11.68
CA TRP A 228 -23.18 -11.89 -10.54
C TRP A 228 -23.84 -11.22 -9.33
N LEU A 229 -23.85 -9.87 -9.29
CA LEU A 229 -24.58 -9.08 -8.31
C LEU A 229 -25.23 -7.86 -8.99
N PRO A 230 -26.22 -8.07 -9.87
CA PRO A 230 -26.88 -6.99 -10.60
C PRO A 230 -27.63 -6.01 -9.69
N SER A 231 -28.11 -6.48 -8.52
CA SER A 231 -28.78 -5.61 -7.54
C SER A 231 -27.87 -4.51 -6.97
N ALA A 232 -26.55 -4.72 -7.01
CA ALA A 232 -25.57 -3.74 -6.57
C ALA A 232 -25.21 -2.74 -7.66
N VAL A 233 -25.97 -2.66 -8.77
CA VAL A 233 -25.92 -1.58 -9.76
C VAL A 233 -27.22 -0.78 -9.64
N PRO A 234 -27.17 0.54 -9.40
CA PRO A 234 -28.36 1.37 -9.26
C PRO A 234 -29.23 1.30 -10.50
N SER A 235 -30.53 1.04 -10.34
CA SER A 235 -31.48 1.13 -11.45
C SER A 235 -31.68 2.59 -11.88
N ILE A 236 -32.16 2.79 -13.11
CA ILE A 236 -32.53 4.13 -13.59
C ILE A 236 -33.54 4.82 -12.67
N GLU A 237 -34.55 4.07 -12.20
CA GLU A 237 -35.56 4.56 -11.25
C GLU A 237 -34.92 5.09 -9.95
N LEU A 238 -33.93 4.36 -9.41
CA LEU A 238 -33.22 4.80 -8.20
C LEU A 238 -32.39 6.06 -8.49
N VAL A 239 -31.77 6.15 -9.67
CA VAL A 239 -31.00 7.32 -10.08
C VAL A 239 -31.90 8.55 -10.22
N GLU A 240 -33.03 8.44 -10.90
CA GLU A 240 -34.01 9.53 -11.05
C GLU A 240 -34.55 9.97 -9.68
N LEU A 241 -35.06 9.02 -8.89
CA LEU A 241 -35.63 9.29 -7.57
C LEU A 241 -34.61 9.92 -6.59
N SER A 242 -33.33 9.62 -6.75
CA SER A 242 -32.29 10.06 -5.82
C SER A 242 -31.57 11.35 -6.26
N GLN A 243 -31.97 11.93 -7.40
CA GLN A 243 -31.48 13.24 -7.84
C GLN A 243 -32.10 14.33 -6.97
N TYR A 244 -31.29 15.29 -6.49
CA TYR A 244 -31.80 16.41 -5.70
C TYR A 244 -31.11 17.74 -6.01
N PHE A 245 -31.81 18.86 -5.78
CA PHE A 245 -31.28 20.21 -5.95
C PHE A 245 -31.25 20.96 -4.62
N ARG A 246 -30.07 21.46 -4.23
CA ARG A 246 -29.84 22.09 -2.91
C ARG A 246 -30.53 23.46 -2.71
N LEU A 247 -31.06 24.06 -3.78
CA LEU A 247 -31.68 25.39 -3.76
C LEU A 247 -33.21 25.35 -3.58
N GLY A 248 -33.82 24.16 -3.48
CA GLY A 248 -35.22 24.03 -3.05
C GLY A 248 -35.31 24.04 -1.53
N GLU A 249 -36.09 24.95 -0.95
CA GLU A 249 -36.36 25.00 0.51
C GLU A 249 -37.00 23.72 1.07
N ARG A 250 -37.37 22.76 0.21
CA ARG A 250 -37.92 21.46 0.58
C ARG A 250 -37.40 20.38 -0.35
N LEU A 251 -37.00 19.24 0.23
CA LEU A 251 -36.84 17.99 -0.52
C LEU A 251 -38.16 17.68 -1.25
N GLU A 252 -38.07 17.17 -2.47
CA GLU A 252 -39.25 16.78 -3.23
C GLU A 252 -40.05 15.75 -2.43
N THR A 253 -41.38 15.93 -2.38
CA THR A 253 -42.28 15.08 -1.58
C THR A 253 -42.16 13.60 -1.98
N GLU A 254 -41.82 13.34 -3.24
CA GLU A 254 -41.58 11.99 -3.76
C GLU A 254 -40.32 11.33 -3.17
N MET A 255 -39.24 12.08 -2.96
CA MET A 255 -38.03 11.59 -2.28
C MET A 255 -38.31 11.27 -0.81
N VAL A 256 -39.05 12.15 -0.12
CA VAL A 256 -39.39 11.97 1.29
C VAL A 256 -40.26 10.73 1.48
N ASN A 257 -41.24 10.51 0.59
CA ASN A 257 -42.13 9.35 0.64
C ASN A 257 -41.43 8.02 0.30
N ASN A 258 -40.30 8.07 -0.41
CA ASN A 258 -39.53 6.88 -0.82
C ASN A 258 -38.14 6.81 -0.17
N ALA A 259 -37.95 7.43 1.00
CA ALA A 259 -36.67 7.49 1.69
C ALA A 259 -36.04 6.10 1.94
N ASN A 260 -36.88 5.09 2.19
CA ASN A 260 -36.44 3.70 2.35
C ASN A 260 -35.77 3.11 1.10
N ARG A 261 -36.15 3.56 -0.10
CA ARG A 261 -35.54 3.11 -1.37
C ARG A 261 -34.19 3.78 -1.62
N LEU A 262 -34.00 5.00 -1.13
CA LEU A 262 -32.75 5.75 -1.26
C LEU A 262 -31.57 5.06 -0.58
N GLY A 263 -31.82 4.23 0.45
CA GLY A 263 -30.80 3.40 1.09
C GLY A 263 -30.08 2.45 0.13
N ALA A 264 -30.71 2.01 -0.97
CA ALA A 264 -30.21 0.96 -1.86
C ALA A 264 -28.83 1.25 -2.50
N TRP A 265 -28.41 2.52 -2.55
CA TRP A 265 -27.08 2.93 -3.03
C TRP A 265 -25.92 2.25 -2.31
N TRP A 266 -26.09 1.85 -1.04
CA TRP A 266 -24.98 1.30 -0.24
C TRP A 266 -24.33 0.08 -0.90
N GLN A 267 -25.10 -0.74 -1.61
CA GLN A 267 -24.58 -1.94 -2.28
C GLN A 267 -23.58 -1.56 -3.37
N PHE A 268 -23.92 -0.56 -4.18
CA PHE A 268 -23.03 -0.04 -5.22
C PHE A 268 -21.80 0.64 -4.63
N LEU A 269 -21.95 1.41 -3.55
CA LEU A 269 -20.82 2.03 -2.85
C LEU A 269 -19.87 0.98 -2.26
N ALA A 270 -20.42 -0.07 -1.63
CA ALA A 270 -19.64 -1.17 -1.06
C ALA A 270 -18.89 -1.93 -2.15
N MET A 271 -19.55 -2.27 -3.25
CA MET A 271 -18.92 -2.95 -4.39
C MET A 271 -17.86 -2.10 -5.07
N THR A 272 -18.10 -0.80 -5.22
CA THR A 272 -17.11 0.14 -5.75
C THR A 272 -15.86 0.16 -4.86
N THR A 273 -16.02 0.26 -3.54
CA THR A 273 -14.90 0.23 -2.58
C THR A 273 -14.17 -1.12 -2.61
N LEU A 274 -14.92 -2.23 -2.66
CA LEU A 274 -14.34 -3.58 -2.69
C LEU A 274 -13.52 -3.83 -3.96
N VAL A 275 -14.03 -3.44 -5.13
CA VAL A 275 -13.38 -3.73 -6.41
C VAL A 275 -12.26 -2.74 -6.68
N TYR A 276 -12.53 -1.44 -6.66
CA TYR A 276 -11.59 -0.42 -7.13
C TYR A 276 -10.60 0.03 -6.07
N ALA A 277 -11.04 0.19 -4.82
CA ALA A 277 -10.16 0.62 -3.74
C ALA A 277 -9.43 -0.55 -3.06
N ILE A 278 -10.09 -1.68 -2.83
CA ILE A 278 -9.49 -2.82 -2.12
C ILE A 278 -8.89 -3.82 -3.10
N GLY A 279 -9.67 -4.32 -4.05
CA GLY A 279 -9.28 -5.38 -4.99
C GLY A 279 -8.10 -4.99 -5.87
N LEU A 280 -8.24 -3.90 -6.65
CA LEU A 280 -7.14 -3.41 -7.49
C LEU A 280 -5.89 -3.06 -6.67
N ARG A 281 -6.08 -2.55 -5.45
CA ARG A 281 -4.96 -2.18 -4.58
C ARG A 281 -4.28 -3.38 -3.94
N LEU A 282 -5.00 -4.45 -3.60
CA LEU A 282 -4.41 -5.72 -3.17
C LEU A 282 -3.52 -6.29 -4.27
N LEU A 283 -4.00 -6.27 -5.51
CA LEU A 283 -3.20 -6.67 -6.67
C LEU A 283 -1.96 -5.80 -6.81
N PHE A 284 -2.13 -4.48 -6.77
CA PHE A 284 -1.01 -3.54 -6.92
C PHE A 284 0.00 -3.63 -5.77
N TRP A 285 -0.48 -3.76 -4.53
CA TRP A 285 0.37 -4.05 -3.37
C TRP A 285 1.16 -5.35 -3.59
N GLY A 286 0.53 -6.42 -4.06
CA GLY A 286 1.19 -7.67 -4.42
C GLY A 286 2.32 -7.49 -5.44
N VAL A 287 2.08 -6.69 -6.49
CA VAL A 287 3.10 -6.33 -7.49
C VAL A 287 4.26 -5.55 -6.85
N THR A 288 3.96 -4.54 -6.02
CA THR A 288 5.00 -3.73 -5.35
C THR A 288 5.78 -4.55 -4.31
N HIS A 289 5.12 -5.47 -3.63
CA HIS A 289 5.74 -6.41 -2.69
C HIS A 289 6.69 -7.35 -3.41
N TRP A 290 6.24 -7.96 -4.50
CA TRP A 290 7.08 -8.80 -5.34
C TRP A 290 8.30 -8.02 -5.89
N GLY A 291 8.07 -6.81 -6.40
CA GLY A 291 9.16 -5.94 -6.88
C GLY A 291 10.16 -5.57 -5.79
N PHE A 292 9.68 -5.26 -4.58
CA PHE A 292 10.53 -5.04 -3.41
C PHE A 292 11.39 -6.26 -3.08
N GLN A 293 10.81 -7.47 -3.06
CA GLN A 293 11.56 -8.71 -2.79
C GLN A 293 12.65 -8.95 -3.84
N ARG A 294 12.33 -8.73 -5.13
CA ARG A 294 13.31 -8.87 -6.22
C ARG A 294 14.46 -7.89 -6.08
N VAL A 295 14.17 -6.62 -5.80
CA VAL A 295 15.21 -5.60 -5.64
C VAL A 295 16.05 -5.84 -4.37
N LEU A 296 15.44 -6.34 -3.29
CA LEU A 296 16.14 -6.71 -2.08
C LEU A 296 17.08 -7.90 -2.32
N GLU A 297 16.64 -8.91 -3.07
CA GLU A 297 17.47 -10.07 -3.44
C GLU A 297 18.67 -9.64 -4.30
N HIS A 298 18.44 -8.81 -5.32
CA HIS A 298 19.54 -8.28 -6.15
C HIS A 298 20.51 -7.43 -5.33
N ALA A 299 20.01 -6.63 -4.38
CA ALA A 299 20.84 -5.85 -3.48
C ALA A 299 21.64 -6.75 -2.54
N PHE A 300 21.02 -7.81 -2.00
CA PHE A 300 21.65 -8.77 -1.10
C PHE A 300 22.85 -9.46 -1.75
N MET A 301 22.67 -9.91 -2.99
CA MET A 301 23.72 -10.59 -3.76
C MET A 301 24.88 -9.66 -4.16
N ARG A 302 24.68 -8.34 -4.06
CA ARG A 302 25.69 -7.31 -4.33
C ARG A 302 26.32 -6.72 -3.07
N ILE A 303 26.00 -7.25 -1.88
CA ILE A 303 26.69 -6.85 -0.66
C ILE A 303 28.18 -7.17 -0.81
N GLU A 304 29.03 -6.21 -0.45
CA GLU A 304 30.48 -6.38 -0.47
C GLU A 304 30.88 -7.59 0.40
N GLY A 305 31.64 -8.53 -0.18
CA GLY A 305 32.06 -9.77 0.49
C GLY A 305 31.19 -11.00 0.19
N VAL A 306 29.95 -10.83 -0.29
CA VAL A 306 29.10 -11.98 -0.69
C VAL A 306 29.69 -12.74 -1.88
N GLU A 307 30.24 -12.03 -2.87
CA GLU A 307 30.90 -12.67 -4.01
C GLU A 307 32.11 -13.51 -3.57
N ARG A 308 32.88 -13.02 -2.59
CA ARG A 308 34.02 -13.75 -2.01
C ARG A 308 33.55 -15.00 -1.27
N LEU A 309 32.50 -14.89 -0.46
CA LEU A 309 31.89 -16.05 0.22
C LEU A 309 31.40 -17.09 -0.78
N GLN A 310 30.71 -16.66 -1.84
CA GLN A 310 30.21 -17.57 -2.87
C GLN A 310 31.34 -18.28 -3.60
N ARG A 311 32.43 -17.57 -3.90
CA ARG A 311 33.65 -18.19 -4.44
C ARG A 311 34.18 -19.25 -3.48
N HIS A 312 34.34 -18.92 -2.20
CA HIS A 312 34.82 -19.87 -1.19
C HIS A 312 33.90 -21.08 -1.00
N PHE A 313 32.57 -20.90 -1.14
CA PHE A 313 31.62 -22.01 -1.07
C PHE A 313 31.77 -22.97 -2.25
N GLY A 314 32.11 -22.45 -3.44
CA GLY A 314 32.19 -23.25 -4.67
C GLY A 314 33.56 -23.85 -4.97
N THR A 315 34.65 -23.25 -4.51
CA THR A 315 36.02 -23.69 -4.85
C THR A 315 36.61 -24.64 -3.81
N PRO A 316 37.35 -25.68 -4.22
CA PRO A 316 38.21 -26.42 -3.29
C PRO A 316 39.28 -25.49 -2.71
N PHE A 317 39.65 -25.70 -1.44
CA PHE A 317 40.84 -25.09 -0.87
C PHE A 317 42.03 -26.04 -1.09
N VAL A 318 43.17 -25.50 -1.51
CA VAL A 318 44.43 -26.24 -1.59
C VAL A 318 45.22 -25.85 -0.34
N THR A 319 45.55 -26.85 0.48
CA THR A 319 46.31 -26.70 1.72
C THR A 319 47.78 -26.42 1.48
#